data_AF-A0AAP3DMV4-F1
#
_entry.id   AF-A0AAP3DMV4-F1
#
_cell.length_a   1.000
_cell.length_b   1.000
_cell.length_c   1.000
_cell.angle_alpha   90.00
_cell.angle_beta   90.00
_cell.angle_gamma   90.00
#
_symmetry.space_group_name_H-M   'P 1'
#
loop_
_entity.id
_entity.type
_entity.pdbx_description
1 polymer ?
#
loop_
_entity_poly.entity_id
_entity_poly.type
_entity_poly.pdbx_seq_one_letter_code
_entity_poly.pdbx_strand_id
1 'polypeptide(L)'
;MAKSILEIKQELEGRVGQRVLVTAQAGRKRVAKHHGVLSKTYPAIFVVHVNEGQGQISRISYSYTDLLTQNISIDFEDEEAQA
;
A
#
# COMPACT_ATOMS: atom_id res chain seq x y z
N MET A 1 -8.65 11.42 -14.97
CA MET A 1 -8.73 10.10 -15.65
C MET A 1 -8.84 9.04 -14.56
N ALA A 2 -9.71 8.04 -14.72
CA ALA A 2 -9.81 6.95 -13.75
C ALA A 2 -8.54 6.09 -13.86
N LYS A 3 -7.80 5.93 -12.76
CA LYS A 3 -6.65 5.00 -12.72
C LYS A 3 -7.18 3.59 -12.95
N SER A 4 -6.62 2.87 -13.93
CA SER A 4 -6.94 1.47 -14.18
C SER A 4 -6.17 0.56 -13.22
N ILE A 5 -6.69 -0.65 -12.93
CA ILE A 5 -5.95 -1.65 -12.12
C ILE A 5 -4.55 -1.90 -12.68
N LEU A 6 -4.42 -1.90 -14.01
CA LEU A 6 -3.15 -2.10 -14.71
C LEU A 6 -2.13 -0.98 -14.42
N GLU A 7 -2.59 0.28 -14.37
CA GLU A 7 -1.73 1.43 -14.04
C GLU A 7 -1.28 1.38 -12.58
N ILE A 8 -2.20 1.07 -11.67
CA ILE A 8 -1.89 0.90 -10.23
C ILE A 8 -0.88 -0.23 -10.03
N LYS A 9 -1.03 -1.34 -10.76
CA LYS A 9 -0.09 -2.46 -10.71
C LYS A 9 1.31 -2.05 -11.17
N GLN A 10 1.41 -1.37 -12.32
CA GLN A 10 2.70 -0.91 -12.85
C GLN A 10 3.40 0.09 -11.92
N GLU A 11 2.63 1.03 -11.35
CA GLU A 11 3.11 2.00 -10.35
C GLU A 11 3.68 1.29 -9.11
N LEU A 12 2.97 0.28 -8.60
CA LEU A 12 3.41 -0.52 -7.45
C LEU A 12 4.61 -1.41 -7.79
N GLU A 13 4.65 -2.05 -8.97
CA GLU A 13 5.78 -2.88 -9.40
C GLU A 13 7.10 -2.09 -9.48
N GLY A 14 7.04 -0.84 -9.95
CA GLY A 14 8.22 0.04 -10.00
C GLY A 14 8.70 0.54 -8.63
N ARG A 15 7.89 0.39 -7.58
CA ARG A 15 8.17 0.90 -6.22
C ARG A 15 8.35 -0.23 -5.20
N VAL A 16 8.48 -1.48 -5.65
CA VAL A 16 8.75 -2.61 -4.76
C VAL A 16 10.07 -2.37 -4.01
N GLY A 17 10.04 -2.52 -2.70
CA GLY A 17 11.15 -2.24 -1.78
C GLY A 17 11.08 -0.88 -1.09
N GLN A 18 10.17 0.01 -1.51
CA GLN A 18 10.02 1.33 -0.89
C GLN A 18 9.16 1.29 0.38
N ARG A 19 9.40 2.28 1.25
CA ARG A 19 8.58 2.48 2.45
C ARG A 19 7.26 3.12 2.09
N VAL A 20 6.21 2.59 2.70
CA VAL A 20 4.83 2.96 2.44
C VAL A 20 4.05 3.11 3.74
N LEU A 21 3.18 4.11 3.76
CA LEU A 21 2.13 4.27 4.76
C LEU A 21 0.80 3.84 4.15
N VAL A 22 0.28 2.71 4.60
CA VAL A 22 -1.03 2.22 4.17
C VAL A 22 -2.10 2.70 5.14
N THR A 23 -3.08 3.43 4.62
CA THR A 23 -4.24 3.90 5.37
C THR A 23 -5.47 3.12 4.90
N ALA A 24 -5.99 2.23 5.75
CA ALA A 24 -7.12 1.35 5.41
C ALA A 24 -8.38 1.68 6.23
N GLN A 25 -9.56 1.61 5.60
CA GLN A 25 -10.83 1.74 6.30
C GLN A 25 -11.14 0.42 7.05
N ALA A 26 -11.04 0.44 8.37
CA ALA A 26 -11.29 -0.72 9.23
C ALA A 26 -12.75 -0.77 9.76
N GLY A 27 -13.63 0.14 9.30
CA GLY A 27 -15.06 0.16 9.65
C GLY A 27 -15.70 1.54 9.55
N ARG A 28 -16.94 1.70 10.06
CA ARG A 28 -17.79 2.92 9.91
C ARG A 28 -17.21 4.23 10.44
N LYS A 29 -16.10 4.20 11.19
CA LYS A 29 -15.43 5.40 11.72
C LYS A 29 -13.97 5.16 12.12
N ARG A 30 -13.37 4.04 11.69
CA ARG A 30 -12.04 3.62 12.12
C ARG A 30 -11.14 3.51 10.90
N VAL A 31 -10.04 4.24 10.95
CA VAL A 31 -8.99 4.20 9.94
C VAL A 31 -7.77 3.59 10.60
N ALA A 32 -7.25 2.52 10.01
CA ALA A 32 -6.02 1.89 10.43
C ALA A 32 -4.86 2.42 9.58
N LYS A 33 -3.78 2.84 10.23
CA LYS A 33 -2.56 3.31 9.56
C LYS A 33 -1.44 2.33 9.85
N HIS A 34 -0.82 1.84 8.80
CA HIS A 34 0.20 0.81 8.84
C HIS A 34 1.45 1.32 8.12
N HIS A 35 2.53 1.52 8.89
CA HIS A 35 3.83 1.85 8.33
C HIS A 35 4.57 0.56 7.97
N GLY A 36 5.01 0.47 6.73
CA GLY A 36 5.64 -0.74 6.23
C GLY A 36 6.49 -0.53 4.99
N VAL A 37 6.89 -1.64 4.39
CA VAL A 37 7.65 -1.69 3.14
C VAL A 37 6.86 -2.50 2.12
N LEU A 38 6.67 -1.95 0.93
CA LEU A 38 6.09 -2.70 -0.18
C LEU A 38 7.05 -3.82 -0.56
N SER A 39 6.65 -5.06 -0.33
CA SER A 39 7.55 -6.21 -0.42
C SER A 39 7.45 -6.93 -1.76
N LYS A 40 6.22 -7.25 -2.17
CA LYS A 40 5.95 -8.00 -3.41
C LYS A 40 4.62 -7.59 -4.01
N THR A 41 4.51 -7.73 -5.31
CA THR A 41 3.29 -7.57 -6.09
C THR A 41 2.95 -8.89 -6.78
N TYR A 42 1.65 -9.15 -6.95
CA TYR A 42 1.09 -10.34 -7.59
C TYR A 42 -0.03 -9.90 -8.54
N PRO A 43 -0.60 -10.76 -9.41
CA PRO A 43 -1.60 -10.33 -10.37
C PRO A 43 -2.85 -9.67 -9.77
N ALA A 44 -3.28 -10.07 -8.56
CA ALA A 44 -4.50 -9.59 -7.92
C ALA A 44 -4.28 -8.82 -6.60
N ILE A 45 -3.11 -8.97 -5.99
CA ILE A 45 -2.80 -8.42 -4.66
C ILE A 45 -1.36 -7.92 -4.60
N PHE A 46 -1.06 -7.08 -3.63
CA PHE A 46 0.30 -6.71 -3.24
C PHE A 46 0.49 -6.92 -1.73
N VAL A 47 1.74 -7.13 -1.32
CA VAL A 47 2.12 -7.49 0.05
C VAL A 47 2.98 -6.39 0.64
N VAL A 48 2.58 -5.92 1.81
CA VAL A 48 3.30 -4.92 2.61
C VAL A 48 3.80 -5.59 3.89
N HIS A 49 5.07 -5.38 4.20
CA HIS A 49 5.66 -5.75 5.48
C HIS A 49 5.50 -4.60 6.46
N VAL A 50 4.59 -4.73 7.41
CA VAL A 50 4.28 -3.72 8.42
C VAL A 50 5.07 -4.00 9.69
N ASN A 51 5.61 -2.95 10.31
CA ASN A 51 6.33 -3.07 11.58
C ASN A 51 5.57 -2.29 12.67
N GLU A 52 4.83 -3.00 13.53
CA GLU A 52 4.01 -2.42 14.60
C GLU A 52 4.78 -2.28 15.93
N GLY A 53 6.09 -1.96 15.86
CA GLY A 53 6.86 -1.46 17.01
C GLY A 53 7.30 -2.49 18.06
N GLN A 54 6.82 -3.73 18.00
CA GLN A 54 7.20 -4.80 18.95
C GLN A 54 8.16 -5.85 18.36
N GLY A 55 8.82 -5.54 17.23
CA GLY A 55 9.71 -6.49 16.54
C GLY A 55 8.97 -7.58 15.75
N GLN A 56 7.64 -7.52 15.71
CA GLN A 56 6.82 -8.42 14.91
C GLN A 56 6.61 -7.80 13.53
N ILE A 57 7.14 -8.46 12.50
CA ILE A 57 6.92 -8.09 11.10
C ILE A 57 5.64 -8.77 10.65
N SER A 58 4.57 -8.00 10.52
CA SER A 58 3.29 -8.46 10.01
C SER A 58 3.27 -8.32 8.50
N ARG A 59 2.94 -9.41 7.77
CA ARG A 59 2.68 -9.34 6.33
C ARG A 59 1.20 -9.12 6.10
N ILE A 60 0.85 -8.00 5.48
CA ILE A 60 -0.52 -7.71 5.08
C ILE A 60 -0.61 -7.70 3.57
N SER A 61 -1.61 -8.41 3.06
CA SER A 61 -1.94 -8.47 1.64
C SER A 61 -3.14 -7.56 1.36
N TYR A 62 -3.03 -6.74 0.33
CA TYR A 62 -4.07 -5.80 -0.10
C TYR A 62 -4.39 -6.01 -1.58
N SER A 63 -5.64 -5.74 -1.98
CA SER A 63 -6.04 -5.85 -3.39
C SER A 63 -5.91 -4.53 -4.14
N TYR A 64 -5.69 -4.59 -5.45
CA TYR A 64 -5.70 -3.38 -6.29
C TYR A 64 -7.09 -2.73 -6.36
N THR A 65 -8.14 -3.53 -6.19
CA THR A 65 -9.51 -3.04 -6.14
C THR A 65 -9.74 -2.15 -4.92
N ASP A 66 -9.11 -2.44 -3.78
CA ASP A 66 -9.21 -1.60 -2.60
C ASP A 66 -8.60 -0.20 -2.84
N LEU A 67 -7.49 -0.12 -3.57
CA LEU A 67 -6.91 1.17 -4.00
C LEU A 67 -7.81 1.91 -4.98
N LEU A 68 -8.35 1.17 -5.96
CA LEU A 68 -9.24 1.73 -6.97
C LEU A 68 -10.53 2.30 -6.35
N THR A 69 -11.08 1.59 -5.38
CA THR A 69 -12.32 1.95 -4.68
C THR A 69 -12.09 2.89 -3.50
N GLN A 70 -10.85 3.32 -3.26
CA GLN A 70 -10.45 4.22 -2.16
C GLN A 70 -10.78 3.64 -0.77
N ASN A 71 -10.90 2.31 -0.67
CA ASN A 71 -11.05 1.61 0.59
C ASN A 71 -9.72 1.60 1.37
N ILE A 72 -8.61 1.68 0.63
CA ILE A 72 -7.27 1.93 1.16
C ILE A 72 -6.56 3.03 0.36
N SER A 73 -5.62 3.70 1.00
CA SER A 73 -4.67 4.64 0.36
C SER A 73 -3.25 4.25 0.72
N ILE A 74 -2.31 4.48 -0.20
CA ILE A 74 -0.88 4.26 0.00
C ILE A 74 -0.17 5.58 -0.25
N ASP A 75 0.62 6.00 0.74
CA ASP A 75 1.58 7.08 0.61
C ASP A 75 2.99 6.48 0.57
N PHE A 76 3.79 6.85 -0.43
CA PHE A 76 5.18 6.43 -0.55
C PHE A 76 6.09 7.50 0.05
N GLU A 77 7.04 7.13 0.91
CA GLU A 77 7.94 8.10 1.55
C GLU A 77 9.00 8.68 0.60
N ASP A 78 9.16 8.13 -0.62
CA ASP A 78 10.10 8.61 -1.64
C ASP A 78 9.60 9.85 -2.42
N GLU A 79 8.46 10.43 -2.07
CA GLU A 79 7.90 11.61 -2.78
C GLU A 79 8.61 12.94 -2.49
N GLU A 80 9.80 12.93 -1.84
CA GLU A 80 10.65 14.11 -1.66
C GLU A 80 11.72 14.31 -2.76
N ALA A 81 11.81 13.45 -3.79
CA ALA A 81 12.89 13.53 -4.81
C ALA A 81 12.46 13.98 -6.23
N GLN A 82 11.40 14.78 -6.36
CA GLN A 82 11.05 15.37 -7.67
C GLN A 82 10.49 16.79 -7.55
N ALA A 83 11.36 17.74 -7.24
CA ALA A 83 11.15 19.18 -7.47
C ALA A 83 12.35 19.74 -8.25
#